data_AF-A0A401M8N6-F1
#
_entry.id   AF-A0A401M8N6-F1
#
_cell.length_a   1.000
_cell.length_b   1.000
_cell.length_c   1.000
_cell.angle_alpha   90.00
_cell.angle_beta   90.00
_cell.angle_gamma   90.00
#
_symmetry.space_group_name_H-M   'P 1'
#
loop_
_entity.id
_entity.type
_entity.pdbx_description
1 polymer ?
#
loop_
_entity_poly.entity_id
_entity_poly.type
_entity_poly.pdbx_seq_one_letter_code
_entity_poly.pdbx_strand_id
1 'polypeptide(L)' 'MMMMLVHRENAQGGQTIISDPEGNSIRESTLEEPLEMLLVNDERVRHAVTPVGPLDKTRPATRDVLVATYRYKLAAEM' A
#
# COMPACT_ATOMS: atom_id res chain seq x y z
N MET A 1 0.76 -9.66 0.65
CA MET A 1 -0.50 -8.89 0.74
C MET A 1 -0.87 -8.22 -0.59
N MET A 2 -2.15 -7.95 -0.82
CA MET A 2 -2.65 -7.09 -1.90
C MET A 2 -3.09 -5.73 -1.33
N MET A 3 -2.73 -4.64 -2.00
CA MET A 3 -3.19 -3.28 -1.71
C MET A 3 -3.85 -2.72 -2.98
N MET A 4 -5.12 -2.30 -2.89
CA MET A 4 -5.87 -1.73 -4.01
C MET A 4 -6.39 -0.34 -3.67
N LEU A 5 -6.24 0.62 -4.57
CA LEU A 5 -6.86 1.92 -4.39
C LEU A 5 -8.38 1.82 -4.59
N VAL A 6 -9.14 2.32 -3.62
CA VAL A 6 -10.60 2.42 -3.72
C VAL A 6 -10.98 3.83 -4.18
N HIS A 7 -10.43 4.84 -3.53
CA HIS A 7 -10.68 6.24 -3.84
C HIS A 7 -9.49 7.10 -3.42
N ARG A 8 -9.25 8.17 -4.18
CA ARG A 8 -8.24 9.19 -3.86
C ARG A 8 -8.77 10.54 -4.25
N GLU A 9 -8.72 11.48 -3.31
CA GLU A 9 -9.18 12.83 -3.57
C GLU A 9 -8.33 13.85 -2.83
N ASN A 10 -7.89 14.88 -3.56
CA ASN A 10 -7.12 16.01 -3.01
C ASN A 10 -5.88 15.58 -2.20
N ALA A 11 -5.34 14.38 -2.44
CA ALA A 11 -4.29 13.80 -1.63
C ALA A 11 -2.92 13.80 -2.34
N GLN A 12 -1.89 14.27 -1.64
CA GLN A 12 -0.48 14.05 -1.96
C GLN A 12 0.15 13.00 -1.03
N GLY A 13 1.32 12.49 -1.41
CA GLY A 13 1.97 11.39 -0.69
C GLY A 13 1.21 10.08 -0.89
N GLY A 14 1.22 9.19 0.11
CA GLY A 14 0.64 7.86 -0.04
C GLY A 14 1.40 6.99 -1.05
N GLN A 15 2.66 7.30 -1.28
CA GLN A 15 3.58 6.52 -2.13
C GLN A 15 3.96 5.27 -1.36
N THR A 16 3.78 4.11 -1.98
CA THR A 16 4.20 2.81 -1.44
C THR A 16 5.67 2.59 -1.78
N ILE A 17 6.46 2.28 -0.77
CA ILE A 17 7.90 1.96 -0.89
C ILE A 17 8.03 0.46 -0.60
N ILE A 18 8.68 -0.28 -1.48
CA ILE A 18 8.99 -1.70 -1.35
C ILE A 18 10.50 -1.84 -1.27
N SER A 19 11.01 -2.48 -0.24
CA SER A 19 12.44 -2.75 -0.05
C SER A 19 12.71 -4.22 0.21
N ASP A 20 13.94 -4.65 -0.04
CA ASP A 20 14.41 -5.95 0.43
C ASP A 20 14.53 -5.96 1.98
N PRO A 21 14.77 -7.13 2.61
CA PRO A 21 14.95 -7.24 4.06
C PRO A 21 16.14 -6.42 4.61
N GLU A 22 17.16 -6.17 3.79
CA GLU A 22 18.34 -5.37 4.11
C GLU A 22 18.08 -3.86 4.03
N GLY A 23 16.95 -3.44 3.46
CA GLY A 23 16.50 -2.05 3.36
C GLY A 23 16.80 -1.37 2.03
N ASN A 24 17.30 -2.08 1.02
CA ASN A 24 17.52 -1.51 -0.31
C ASN A 24 16.17 -1.34 -1.04
N SER A 25 15.95 -0.17 -1.63
CA SER A 25 14.73 0.13 -2.38
C SER A 25 14.64 -0.74 -3.64
N ILE A 26 13.54 -1.49 -3.76
CA ILE A 26 13.20 -2.29 -4.94
C ILE A 26 12.28 -1.49 -5.86
N ARG A 27 11.27 -0.84 -5.29
CA ARG A 27 10.27 -0.09 -6.04
C ARG A 27 9.59 0.95 -5.19
N GLU A 28 9.28 2.07 -5.80
CA GLU A 28 8.39 3.08 -5.25
C GLU A 28 7.26 3.35 -6.24
N SER A 29 6.02 3.40 -5.74
CA SER A 29 4.85 3.60 -6.60
C SER A 29 3.72 4.25 -5.82
N THR A 30 3.07 5.23 -6.42
CA THR A 30 1.80 5.75 -5.95
C THR A 30 0.68 5.05 -6.72
N LEU A 31 -0.38 4.64 -6.02
CA LEU A 31 -1.63 4.25 -6.67
C LEU A 31 -2.44 5.53 -6.89
N GLU A 32 -2.78 5.81 -8.14
CA GLU A 32 -3.40 7.06 -8.58
C GLU A 32 -4.84 6.85 -9.04
N GLU A 33 -5.12 5.75 -9.73
CA GLU A 33 -6.46 5.46 -10.26
C GLU A 33 -7.19 4.36 -9.47
N PRO A 34 -8.53 4.44 -9.30
CA PRO A 34 -9.30 3.40 -8.66
C PRO A 34 -9.03 2.02 -9.28
N LEU A 35 -8.96 1.00 -8.44
CA LEU A 35 -8.65 -0.40 -8.80
C LEU A 35 -7.19 -0.64 -9.24
N GLU A 36 -6.31 0.37 -9.23
CA GLU A 36 -4.87 0.09 -9.31
C GLU A 36 -4.41 -0.69 -8.08
N MET A 37 -3.55 -1.67 -8.32
CA MET A 37 -3.17 -2.67 -7.32
C MET A 37 -1.67 -2.92 -7.28
N LEU A 38 -1.18 -3.13 -6.05
CA LEU A 38 0.10 -3.76 -5.79
C LEU A 38 -0.15 -5.11 -5.11
N LEU A 39 0.40 -6.17 -5.71
CA LEU A 39 0.48 -7.49 -5.10
C LEU A 39 1.91 -7.74 -4.64
N VAL A 40 2.07 -7.98 -3.34
CA VAL A 40 3.37 -8.07 -2.68
C VAL A 40 3.49 -9.41 -1.96
N ASN A 41 4.67 -10.02 -2.00
CA ASN A 41 5.00 -11.19 -1.19
C ASN A 41 5.68 -10.73 0.12
N ASP A 42 4.89 -10.61 1.19
CA ASP A 42 5.34 -10.07 2.49
C ASP A 42 6.43 -10.92 3.16
N GLU A 43 6.59 -12.20 2.76
CA GLU A 43 7.67 -13.05 3.26
C GLU A 43 9.04 -12.62 2.74
N ARG A 44 9.09 -11.88 1.64
CA ARG A 44 10.32 -11.55 0.92
C ARG A 44 10.69 -10.08 0.93
N VAL A 45 9.76 -9.20 1.26
CA VAL A 45 9.99 -7.75 1.20
C VAL A 45 9.43 -7.04 2.41
N ARG A 46 9.92 -5.83 2.64
CA ARG A 46 9.28 -4.85 3.52
C ARG A 46 8.51 -3.87 2.65
N HIS A 47 7.46 -3.29 3.21
CA HIS A 47 6.75 -2.20 2.56
C HIS A 47 6.43 -1.09 3.56
N ALA A 48 6.46 0.15 3.09
CA ALA A 48 6.09 1.34 3.83
C ALA A 48 5.22 2.24 2.95
N VAL A 49 4.59 3.24 3.57
CA VAL A 49 3.82 4.26 2.85
C VAL A 49 4.21 5.64 3.34
N THR A 50 4.42 6.58 2.41
CA THR A 50 4.69 7.97 2.79
C THR A 50 3.44 8.62 3.39
N PRO A 51 3.60 9.59 4.32
CA PRO A 51 2.47 10.29 4.90
C PRO A 51 1.53 10.86 3.84
N VAL A 52 0.23 10.76 4.09
CA VAL A 52 -0.80 11.36 3.23
C VAL A 52 -1.12 12.76 3.75
N GLY A 53 -1.26 13.72 2.85
CA GLY A 53 -1.66 15.07 3.19
C GLY A 53 -2.48 15.73 2.07
N PRO A 54 -3.12 16.88 2.35
CA PRO A 54 -3.88 17.60 1.35
C PRO A 54 -2.99 18.31 0.33
N LEU A 55 -3.34 18.22 -0.95
CA LEU A 55 -2.81 19.07 -2.02
C LEU A 55 -3.30 20.51 -1.81
N ASP A 56 -4.61 20.68 -1.66
CA ASP A 56 -5.27 21.93 -1.27
C ASP A 56 -5.65 21.86 0.22
N LYS A 57 -4.95 22.65 1.04
CA LYS A 57 -5.12 22.69 2.51
C LYS A 57 -6.48 23.24 2.96
N THR A 58 -7.26 23.83 2.07
CA THR A 58 -8.60 24.36 2.38
C THR A 58 -9.70 23.30 2.26
N ARG A 59 -9.39 22.14 1.67
CA ARG A 59 -10.34 21.04 1.47
C ARG A 59 -9.85 19.76 2.16
N PRO A 60 -10.76 18.86 2.58
CA PRO A 60 -10.38 17.54 3.06
C PRO A 60 -9.57 16.77 2.00
N ALA A 61 -8.76 15.82 2.46
CA ALA A 61 -8.02 14.90 1.60
C ALA A 61 -8.21 13.47 2.08
N THR A 62 -8.48 12.55 1.16
CA THR A 62 -8.75 11.15 1.45
C THR A 62 -7.94 10.24 0.54
N ARG A 63 -7.54 9.10 1.10
CA ARG A 63 -6.92 7.99 0.38
C ARG A 63 -7.44 6.70 0.96
N ASP A 64 -8.40 6.10 0.28
CA ASP A 64 -9.06 4.88 0.70
C ASP A 64 -8.41 3.69 0.01
N VAL A 65 -8.00 2.68 0.78
CA VAL A 65 -7.30 1.51 0.27
C VAL A 65 -7.95 0.25 0.83
N LEU A 66 -8.24 -0.70 -0.05
CA LEU A 66 -8.57 -2.06 0.34
C LEU A 66 -7.28 -2.87 0.48
N VAL A 67 -7.09 -3.48 1.64
CA VAL A 67 -5.98 -4.40 1.90
C VAL A 67 -6.54 -5.81 2.09
N ALA A 68 -5.99 -6.77 1.33
CA ALA A 68 -6.26 -8.18 1.52
C ALA A 68 -4.96 -8.92 1.85
N THR A 69 -4.95 -9.62 2.99
CA THR A 69 -3.82 -10.47 3.40
C THR A 69 -4.16 -11.93 3.14
N TYR A 70 -3.15 -12.67 2.68
CA TYR A 70 -3.25 -14.08 2.38
C TYR A 70 -2.28 -14.81 3.29
N ARG A 71 -2.79 -15.78 4.04
CA ARG A 71 -1.97 -16.64 4.90
C ARG A 71 -2.37 -18.09 4.66
N TYR A 72 -1.41 -19.00 4.78
CA TYR A 72 -1.74 -20.41 4.85
C TYR A 72 -2.64 -20.65 6.06
N LYS A 73 -3.65 -21.49 5.87
CA LYS A 73 -4.39 -22.06 7.00
C LYS A 73 -3.39 -22.95 7.72
N LEU A 74 -3.11 -22.69 9.00
CA LEU A 74 -2.39 -23.65 9.82
C LEU A 74 -3.15 -24.97 9.72
N ALA A 75 -2.45 -26.05 9.39
CA ALA A 75 -3.04 -27.38 9.54
C ALA A 75 -3.54 -27.46 10.98
N ALA A 76 -4.82 -27.75 11.17
CA ALA A 76 -5.29 -28.13 12.49
C ALA A 76 -4.44 -29.31 12.91
N GLU A 77 -3.83 -29.23 14.10
CA GLU A 77 -3.10 -30.35 14.68
C GLU A 77 -4.01 -31.59 14.60
N MET A 78 -3.54 -32.62 13.89
CA MET A 78 -4.16 -33.94 13.86
C MET A 78 -3.73 -34.72 15.10
#